data_AF-A0A5C9AAZ2-F1
#
_entry.id   AF-A0A5C9AAZ2-F1
#
_cell.length_a   1.000
_cell.length_b   1.000
_cell.length_c   1.000
_cell.angle_alpha   90.00
_cell.angle_beta   90.00
_cell.angle_gamma   90.00
#
_symmetry.space_group_name_H-M   'P 1'
#
loop_
_entity.id
_entity.type
_entity.pdbx_description
1 polymer ?
#
loop_
_entity_poly.entity_id
_entity_poly.type
_entity_poly.pdbx_seq_one_letter_code
_entity_poly.pdbx_strand_id
1 'polypeptide(L)'
;ILSSNKSISKEHLDIVLTFGVFSDNLILTRFKNVIENLLDHNSELKLDEKTINKFISILKLVRKFTKEFKAELNEINSNLYVSAYQLAGKSIRRRGRIEVDFEDKEFMPKSVFHLPETINRVIKLIRKSKRDNALIVIDAIRNPYEAKFFKDRYSAFHLMSINAPDEHRTNYLRKLHKFSEKQIEEIDSVESGKGDNSYKHLTNPNVTKCIELSDIHIFNPKNEFDNDNILKAQLAWYIALMKHPGLITPTAMERVMQVAYTVKLNSGCISRQVGAVVTDGDNSIKSVGWNDVANGQIPCSMRSLDGLMNDFDEKTYSHYERNNSSFRIKANEKLLNFRAIDKTGDIYRGR
;
A
#
# COMPACT_ATOMS: atom_id res chain seq x y z
N ILE A 1 -2.63 -22.26 0.80
CA ILE A 1 -1.23 -22.76 0.79
C ILE A 1 -0.46 -21.99 1.84
N LEU A 2 -0.29 -22.57 3.03
CA LEU A 2 0.59 -22.09 4.10
C LEU A 2 1.14 -23.35 4.79
N SER A 3 2.40 -23.68 4.50
CA SER A 3 3.06 -24.86 5.01
C SER A 3 3.60 -24.60 6.43
N SER A 4 2.75 -24.77 7.43
CA SER A 4 3.18 -25.22 8.75
C SER A 4 2.42 -26.51 9.06
N ASN A 5 3.07 -27.66 8.92
CA ASN A 5 2.54 -28.98 9.24
C ASN A 5 2.43 -29.18 10.78
N LYS A 6 1.63 -28.34 11.44
CA LYS A 6 0.84 -28.78 12.58
C LYS A 6 -0.60 -28.77 12.08
N SER A 7 -1.21 -29.94 11.96
CA SER A 7 -2.64 -30.05 11.71
C SER A 7 -3.35 -29.18 12.75
N ILE A 8 -3.97 -28.09 12.32
CA ILE A 8 -4.79 -27.27 13.20
C ILE A 8 -5.91 -28.18 13.69
N SER A 9 -5.98 -28.44 15.01
CA SER A 9 -7.08 -29.21 15.57
C SER A 9 -8.37 -28.46 15.30
N LYS A 10 -9.25 -29.05 14.48
CA LYS A 10 -10.57 -28.48 14.18
C LYS A 10 -11.37 -28.27 15.46
N GLU A 11 -11.32 -29.24 16.37
CA GLU A 11 -12.00 -29.16 17.68
C GLU A 11 -11.52 -27.96 18.50
N HIS A 12 -10.21 -27.73 18.56
CA HIS A 12 -9.66 -26.60 19.31
C HIS A 12 -10.05 -25.25 18.67
N LEU A 13 -10.05 -25.19 17.34
CA LEU A 13 -10.49 -23.99 16.61
C LEU A 13 -11.98 -23.73 16.79
N ASP A 14 -12.82 -24.77 16.77
CA ASP A 14 -14.26 -24.66 17.00
C ASP A 14 -14.56 -24.22 18.44
N ILE A 15 -13.82 -24.70 19.43
CA ILE A 15 -13.93 -24.26 20.83
C ILE A 15 -13.60 -22.77 20.95
N VAL A 16 -12.48 -22.32 20.37
CA VAL A 16 -12.07 -20.91 20.41
C VAL A 16 -13.08 -20.01 19.70
N LEU A 17 -13.62 -20.43 18.56
CA LEU A 17 -14.63 -19.63 17.85
C LEU A 17 -15.99 -19.61 18.54
N THR A 18 -16.36 -20.68 19.26
CA THR A 18 -17.66 -20.80 19.93
C THR A 18 -17.68 -20.17 21.31
N PHE A 19 -16.58 -20.29 22.07
CA PHE A 19 -16.49 -19.85 23.46
C PHE A 19 -15.47 -18.73 23.70
N GLY A 20 -14.70 -18.35 22.69
CA GLY A 20 -13.71 -17.28 22.79
C GLY A 20 -14.26 -15.89 22.50
N VAL A 21 -13.35 -14.94 22.39
CA VAL A 21 -13.64 -13.50 22.23
C VAL A 21 -14.39 -13.20 20.93
N PHE A 22 -14.26 -14.07 19.93
CA PHE A 22 -15.00 -13.93 18.67
C PHE A 22 -16.51 -14.05 18.85
N SER A 23 -17.00 -14.97 19.68
CA SER A 23 -18.42 -15.16 19.94
C SER A 23 -18.98 -14.17 20.96
N ASP A 24 -18.24 -13.88 22.04
CA ASP A 24 -18.61 -12.86 23.05
C ASP A 24 -18.23 -11.43 22.59
N ASN A 25 -18.61 -11.07 21.37
CA ASN A 25 -18.25 -9.80 20.78
C ASN A 25 -19.18 -8.68 21.25
N LEU A 26 -18.84 -8.07 22.39
CA LEU A 26 -19.55 -6.90 22.96
C LEU A 26 -19.75 -5.75 21.96
N ILE A 27 -18.88 -5.62 20.94
CA ILE A 27 -19.01 -4.58 19.91
C ILE A 27 -20.22 -4.88 19.03
N LEU A 28 -20.39 -6.13 18.61
CA LEU A 28 -21.57 -6.55 17.85
C LEU A 28 -22.82 -6.54 18.74
N THR A 29 -22.73 -6.93 20.01
CA THR A 29 -23.92 -6.93 20.88
C THR A 29 -24.44 -5.52 21.17
N ARG A 30 -23.55 -4.52 21.34
CA ARG A 30 -23.94 -3.16 21.77
C ARG A 30 -23.88 -2.10 20.68
N PHE A 31 -23.06 -2.29 19.66
CA PHE A 31 -22.73 -1.27 18.65
C PHE A 31 -22.83 -1.81 17.22
N LYS A 32 -23.60 -2.88 16.98
CA LYS A 32 -23.84 -3.45 15.63
C LYS A 32 -24.13 -2.40 14.57
N ASN A 33 -25.12 -1.54 14.86
CA ASN A 33 -25.54 -0.48 13.95
C ASN A 33 -24.38 0.46 13.58
N VAL A 34 -23.47 0.76 14.52
CA VAL A 34 -22.29 1.60 14.27
C VAL A 34 -21.34 0.91 13.29
N ILE A 35 -21.10 -0.40 13.48
CA ILE A 35 -20.22 -1.19 12.62
C ILE A 35 -20.82 -1.34 11.22
N GLU A 36 -22.12 -1.64 11.12
CA GLU A 36 -22.82 -1.75 9.83
C GLU A 36 -22.75 -0.43 9.06
N ASN A 37 -23.01 0.71 9.72
CA ASN A 37 -22.86 2.03 9.12
C ASN A 37 -21.42 2.37 8.73
N LEU A 38 -20.40 1.88 9.45
CA LEU A 38 -19.00 2.08 9.08
C LEU A 38 -18.62 1.29 7.82
N LEU A 39 -19.20 0.11 7.64
CA LEU A 39 -18.88 -0.80 6.55
C LEU A 39 -19.75 -0.58 5.30
N ASP A 40 -20.95 0.00 5.42
CA ASP A 40 -21.81 0.29 4.26
C ASP A 40 -21.38 1.55 3.53
N HIS A 41 -20.56 1.41 2.49
CA HIS A 41 -20.06 2.54 1.70
C HIS A 41 -21.07 3.14 0.73
N ASN A 42 -22.22 2.50 0.52
CA ASN A 42 -23.24 2.96 -0.42
C ASN A 42 -24.20 3.99 0.20
N SER A 43 -24.35 3.97 1.53
CA SER A 43 -25.18 4.92 2.26
C SER A 43 -24.35 6.00 2.94
N GLU A 44 -24.99 7.14 3.22
CA GLU A 44 -24.37 8.19 4.02
C GLU A 44 -24.24 7.76 5.49
N LEU A 45 -23.09 8.05 6.10
CA LEU A 45 -22.81 7.72 7.49
C LEU A 45 -23.68 8.56 8.45
N LYS A 46 -24.77 7.96 8.95
CA LYS A 46 -25.71 8.60 9.89
C LYS A 46 -25.58 7.98 11.28
N LEU A 47 -25.00 8.73 12.21
CA LEU A 47 -24.94 8.36 13.64
C LEU A 47 -25.43 9.54 14.47
N ASP A 48 -26.16 9.24 15.55
CA ASP A 48 -26.62 10.24 16.50
C ASP A 48 -25.44 10.82 17.30
N GLU A 49 -25.63 12.03 17.83
CA GLU A 49 -24.57 12.76 18.53
C GLU A 49 -24.06 12.03 19.79
N LYS A 50 -24.93 11.32 20.50
CA LYS A 50 -24.55 10.54 21.69
C LYS A 50 -23.63 9.38 21.31
N THR A 51 -23.88 8.72 20.19
CA THR A 51 -22.99 7.69 19.64
C THR A 51 -21.66 8.27 19.16
N ILE A 52 -21.68 9.41 18.47
CA ILE A 52 -20.46 10.11 18.04
C ILE A 52 -19.58 10.50 19.24
N ASN A 53 -20.17 11.02 20.31
CA ASN A 53 -19.44 11.38 21.54
C ASN A 53 -18.83 10.16 22.24
N LYS A 54 -19.42 8.97 22.06
CA LYS A 54 -18.88 7.70 22.59
C LYS A 54 -17.92 6.98 21.63
N PHE A 55 -17.68 7.52 20.44
CA PHE A 55 -16.94 6.81 19.39
C PHE A 55 -15.51 6.43 19.80
N ILE A 56 -14.80 7.30 20.53
CA ILE A 56 -13.46 6.99 21.05
C ILE A 56 -13.50 5.78 22.00
N SER A 57 -14.55 5.64 22.81
CA SER A 57 -14.73 4.48 23.68
C SER A 57 -15.04 3.21 22.89
N ILE A 58 -15.80 3.31 21.80
CA ILE A 58 -16.04 2.18 20.88
C ILE A 58 -14.71 1.71 20.27
N LEU A 59 -13.84 2.63 19.83
CA LEU A 59 -12.51 2.27 19.31
C LEU A 59 -11.62 1.59 20.36
N LYS A 60 -11.75 1.95 21.65
CA LYS A 60 -11.05 1.23 22.73
C LYS A 60 -11.54 -0.22 22.86
N LEU A 61 -12.85 -0.47 22.70
CA LEU A 61 -13.40 -1.82 22.67
C LEU A 61 -12.90 -2.62 21.46
N VAL A 62 -12.87 -2.00 20.27
CA VAL A 62 -12.28 -2.60 19.05
C VAL A 62 -10.82 -2.99 19.32
N ARG A 63 -10.02 -2.10 19.90
CA ARG A 63 -8.62 -2.40 20.26
C ARG A 63 -8.50 -3.57 21.23
N LYS A 64 -9.36 -3.64 22.25
CA LYS A 64 -9.38 -4.74 23.23
C LYS A 64 -9.70 -6.06 22.53
N PHE A 65 -10.81 -6.12 21.78
CA PHE A 65 -11.22 -7.27 20.99
C PHE A 65 -10.10 -7.74 20.06
N THR A 66 -9.49 -6.83 19.29
CA THR A 66 -8.41 -7.16 18.37
C THR A 66 -7.18 -7.72 19.09
N LYS A 67 -6.85 -7.24 20.30
CA LYS A 67 -5.73 -7.78 21.08
C LYS A 67 -6.01 -9.21 21.55
N GLU A 68 -7.20 -9.43 22.10
CA GLU A 68 -7.61 -10.72 22.66
C GLU A 68 -7.79 -11.77 21.56
N PHE A 69 -8.49 -11.43 20.47
CA PHE A 69 -8.65 -12.33 19.34
C PHE A 69 -7.32 -12.73 18.68
N LYS A 70 -6.35 -11.81 18.62
CA LYS A 70 -4.98 -12.16 18.15
C LYS A 70 -4.29 -13.15 19.08
N ALA A 71 -4.48 -13.02 20.39
CA ALA A 71 -3.89 -13.94 21.36
C ALA A 71 -4.47 -15.34 21.19
N GLU A 72 -5.80 -15.46 21.11
CA GLU A 72 -6.49 -16.74 20.88
C GLU A 72 -6.04 -17.42 19.57
N LEU A 73 -5.94 -16.67 18.47
CA LEU A 73 -5.45 -17.25 17.20
C LEU A 73 -4.00 -17.73 17.30
N ASN A 74 -3.15 -17.01 18.03
CA ASN A 74 -1.74 -17.38 18.21
C ASN A 74 -1.55 -18.58 19.15
N GLU A 75 -2.45 -18.79 20.11
CA GLU A 75 -2.47 -20.00 20.96
C GLU A 75 -2.72 -21.26 20.13
N ILE A 76 -3.61 -21.17 19.13
CA ILE A 76 -3.86 -22.28 18.20
C ILE A 76 -2.62 -22.53 17.33
N ASN A 77 -2.14 -21.48 16.65
CA ASN A 77 -0.96 -21.54 15.80
C ASN A 77 -0.37 -20.13 15.63
N SER A 78 0.93 -19.98 15.86
CA SER A 78 1.65 -18.70 15.83
C SER A 78 1.47 -17.88 14.54
N ASN A 79 1.09 -18.51 13.43
CA ASN A 79 0.94 -17.88 12.13
C ASN A 79 -0.52 -17.72 11.67
N LEU A 80 -1.48 -18.22 12.45
CA LEU A 80 -2.88 -18.21 12.07
C LEU A 80 -3.41 -16.77 11.97
N TYR A 81 -3.02 -15.91 12.91
CA TYR A 81 -3.38 -14.49 12.87
C TYR A 81 -2.91 -13.82 11.58
N VAL A 82 -1.61 -13.95 11.26
CA VAL A 82 -0.99 -13.28 10.11
C VAL A 82 -1.67 -13.72 8.82
N SER A 83 -1.82 -15.05 8.66
CA SER A 83 -2.45 -15.62 7.47
C SER A 83 -3.92 -15.24 7.32
N ALA A 84 -4.70 -15.33 8.40
CA ALA A 84 -6.12 -14.98 8.39
C ALA A 84 -6.33 -13.51 8.02
N TYR A 85 -5.55 -12.58 8.58
CA TYR A 85 -5.69 -11.15 8.29
C TYR A 85 -5.23 -10.81 6.87
N GLN A 86 -4.19 -11.47 6.36
CA GLN A 86 -3.78 -11.30 4.97
C GLN A 86 -4.85 -11.79 3.99
N LEU A 87 -5.45 -12.96 4.25
CA LEU A 87 -6.55 -13.49 3.44
C LEU A 87 -7.80 -12.61 3.52
N ALA A 88 -8.16 -12.15 4.73
CA ALA A 88 -9.26 -11.22 4.92
C ALA A 88 -9.03 -9.91 4.15
N GLY A 89 -7.83 -9.34 4.21
CA GLY A 89 -7.47 -8.14 3.45
C GLY A 89 -7.58 -8.33 1.94
N LYS A 90 -7.09 -9.47 1.42
CA LYS A 90 -7.22 -9.82 -0.01
C LYS A 90 -8.69 -9.99 -0.41
N SER A 91 -9.48 -10.70 0.40
CA SER A 91 -10.92 -10.89 0.18
C SER A 91 -11.66 -9.56 0.16
N ILE A 92 -11.42 -8.68 1.14
CA ILE A 92 -12.09 -7.37 1.23
C ILE A 92 -11.74 -6.51 0.01
N ARG A 93 -10.47 -6.45 -0.41
CA ARG A 93 -10.09 -5.70 -1.63
C ARG A 93 -10.63 -6.29 -2.93
N ARG A 94 -11.05 -7.56 -2.93
CA ARG A 94 -11.60 -8.24 -4.12
C ARG A 94 -13.13 -8.21 -4.18
N ARG A 95 -13.79 -8.34 -3.02
CA ARG A 95 -15.24 -8.59 -2.90
C ARG A 95 -15.97 -7.60 -1.98
N GLY A 96 -15.25 -6.76 -1.24
CA GLY A 96 -15.81 -5.82 -0.26
C GLY A 96 -16.16 -6.47 1.09
N ARG A 97 -15.95 -7.78 1.21
CA ARG A 97 -16.28 -8.55 2.42
C ARG A 97 -15.32 -9.72 2.59
N ILE A 98 -15.34 -10.32 3.77
CA ILE A 98 -14.66 -11.58 4.03
C ILE A 98 -15.53 -12.70 3.44
N GLU A 99 -14.96 -13.48 2.54
CA GLU A 99 -15.66 -14.53 1.82
C GLU A 99 -14.70 -15.70 1.55
N VAL A 100 -15.18 -16.92 1.78
CA VAL A 100 -14.42 -18.14 1.45
C VAL A 100 -14.40 -18.31 -0.06
N ASP A 101 -13.30 -18.84 -0.58
CA ASP A 101 -13.05 -19.06 -2.02
C ASP A 101 -13.21 -17.77 -2.84
N PHE A 102 -12.81 -16.63 -2.27
CA PHE A 102 -12.90 -15.33 -2.94
C PHE A 102 -12.06 -15.28 -4.22
N GLU A 103 -11.01 -16.10 -4.35
CA GLU A 103 -10.15 -16.14 -5.52
C GLU A 103 -10.89 -16.61 -6.78
N ASP A 104 -11.84 -17.53 -6.64
CA ASP A 104 -12.66 -18.08 -7.74
C ASP A 104 -13.85 -17.18 -8.11
N LYS A 105 -14.16 -16.20 -7.25
CA LYS A 105 -15.26 -15.27 -7.45
C LYS A 105 -14.85 -14.08 -8.30
N GLU A 106 -15.82 -13.51 -8.99
CA GLU A 106 -15.61 -12.33 -9.84
C GLU A 106 -14.99 -11.16 -9.06
N PHE A 107 -14.11 -10.40 -9.69
CA PHE A 107 -13.52 -9.22 -9.06
C PHE A 107 -14.50 -8.04 -9.06
N MET A 108 -14.66 -7.35 -7.92
CA MET A 108 -15.47 -6.14 -7.81
C MET A 108 -14.57 -4.89 -7.74
N PRO A 109 -14.44 -4.09 -8.81
CA PRO A 109 -13.47 -2.99 -8.85
C PRO A 109 -13.60 -1.97 -7.71
N LYS A 110 -14.84 -1.61 -7.32
CA LYS A 110 -15.09 -0.65 -6.22
C LYS A 110 -14.54 -1.14 -4.87
N SER A 111 -14.45 -2.46 -4.67
CA SER A 111 -14.06 -3.03 -3.38
C SER A 111 -12.60 -2.82 -3.00
N VAL A 112 -11.73 -2.48 -3.96
CA VAL A 112 -10.32 -2.11 -3.69
C VAL A 112 -10.22 -0.99 -2.65
N PHE A 113 -11.20 -0.08 -2.65
CA PHE A 113 -11.24 1.07 -1.75
C PHE A 113 -12.03 0.81 -0.44
N HIS A 114 -12.57 -0.38 -0.22
CA HIS A 114 -13.41 -0.67 0.95
C HIS A 114 -12.66 -0.49 2.29
N LEU A 115 -11.41 -0.94 2.38
CA LEU A 115 -10.57 -0.71 3.56
C LEU A 115 -10.30 0.79 3.81
N PRO A 116 -9.73 1.55 2.84
CA PRO A 116 -9.45 2.96 3.06
C PRO A 116 -10.71 3.82 3.23
N GLU A 117 -11.85 3.45 2.64
CA GLU A 117 -13.13 4.11 2.86
C GLU A 117 -13.66 3.91 4.29
N THR A 118 -13.55 2.69 4.82
CA THR A 118 -13.87 2.42 6.23
C THR A 118 -12.99 3.25 7.16
N ILE A 119 -11.68 3.27 6.94
CA ILE A 119 -10.74 4.07 7.73
C ILE A 119 -11.07 5.57 7.62
N ASN A 120 -11.42 6.05 6.43
CA ASN A 120 -11.84 7.43 6.21
C ASN A 120 -13.11 7.80 7.00
N ARG A 121 -14.09 6.90 7.08
CA ARG A 121 -15.28 7.08 7.94
C ARG A 121 -14.88 7.16 9.41
N VAL A 122 -13.98 6.29 9.87
CA VAL A 122 -13.43 6.33 11.23
C VAL A 122 -12.74 7.68 11.52
N ILE A 123 -11.91 8.18 10.61
CA ILE A 123 -11.24 9.49 10.73
C ILE A 123 -12.27 10.61 10.89
N LYS A 124 -13.30 10.63 10.03
CA LYS A 124 -14.38 11.63 10.10
C LYS A 124 -15.12 11.58 11.44
N LEU A 125 -15.39 10.39 11.97
CA LEU A 125 -16.04 10.23 13.27
C LEU A 125 -15.14 10.65 14.44
N ILE A 126 -13.84 10.35 14.40
CA ILE A 126 -12.89 10.83 15.43
C ILE A 126 -12.88 12.35 15.47
N ARG A 127 -12.81 13.02 14.31
CA ARG A 127 -12.85 14.49 14.21
C ARG A 127 -14.15 15.05 14.76
N LYS A 128 -15.30 14.47 14.38
CA LYS A 128 -16.62 14.89 14.90
C LYS A 128 -16.71 14.69 16.43
N SER A 129 -16.21 13.57 16.94
CA SER A 129 -16.21 13.21 18.37
C SER A 129 -15.35 14.16 19.21
N LYS A 130 -14.18 14.56 18.71
CA LYS A 130 -13.28 15.49 19.42
C LYS A 130 -13.69 16.97 19.28
N ARG A 131 -14.52 17.31 18.29
CA ARG A 131 -14.89 18.70 17.92
C ARG A 131 -13.67 19.61 17.67
N ASP A 132 -12.54 19.02 17.28
CA ASP A 132 -11.26 19.72 17.08
C ASP A 132 -10.42 18.98 16.02
N ASN A 133 -9.29 19.58 15.67
CA ASN A 133 -8.23 18.98 14.87
C ASN A 133 -7.76 17.66 15.49
N ALA A 134 -7.61 16.64 14.66
CA ALA A 134 -7.14 15.33 15.07
C ALA A 134 -5.88 14.96 14.30
N LEU A 135 -4.84 14.57 15.03
CA LEU A 135 -3.70 13.86 14.46
C LEU A 135 -4.05 12.38 14.44
N ILE A 136 -3.99 11.78 13.26
CA ILE A 136 -4.30 10.37 13.06
C ILE A 136 -3.06 9.67 12.51
N VAL A 137 -2.71 8.54 13.13
CA VAL A 137 -1.70 7.62 12.61
C VAL A 137 -2.45 6.41 12.05
N ILE A 138 -2.26 6.13 10.77
CA ILE A 138 -2.72 4.89 10.13
C ILE A 138 -1.51 3.97 10.08
N ASP A 139 -1.50 2.98 10.95
CA ASP A 139 -0.42 2.01 11.01
C ASP A 139 -0.57 0.95 9.91
N ALA A 140 0.58 0.51 9.37
CA ALA A 140 0.71 -0.60 8.44
C ALA A 140 -0.12 -0.49 7.13
N ILE A 141 0.02 0.60 6.38
CA ILE A 141 -0.47 0.66 4.99
C ILE A 141 0.37 -0.28 4.11
N ARG A 142 -0.25 -1.33 3.59
CA ARG A 142 0.45 -2.37 2.80
C ARG A 142 0.04 -2.44 1.34
N ASN A 143 -0.89 -1.60 0.89
CA ASN A 143 -1.32 -1.59 -0.50
C ASN A 143 -1.24 -0.16 -1.08
N PRO A 144 -0.66 0.01 -2.29
CA PRO A 144 -0.42 1.32 -2.87
C PRO A 144 -1.71 2.10 -3.19
N TYR A 145 -2.83 1.42 -3.44
CA TYR A 145 -4.12 2.06 -3.68
C TYR A 145 -4.71 2.66 -2.40
N GLU A 146 -4.40 2.09 -1.23
CA GLU A 146 -4.77 2.66 0.07
C GLU A 146 -3.99 3.95 0.33
N ALA A 147 -2.66 3.91 0.12
CA ALA A 147 -1.81 5.09 0.21
C ALA A 147 -2.29 6.21 -0.74
N LYS A 148 -2.52 5.85 -2.01
CA LYS A 148 -2.99 6.80 -3.03
C LYS A 148 -4.36 7.38 -2.68
N PHE A 149 -5.29 6.57 -2.18
CA PHE A 149 -6.59 7.03 -1.73
C PHE A 149 -6.47 8.16 -0.70
N PHE A 150 -5.62 8.01 0.31
CA PHE A 150 -5.44 9.07 1.33
C PHE A 150 -4.68 10.27 0.79
N LYS A 151 -3.64 10.04 0.00
CA LYS A 151 -2.84 11.11 -0.64
C LYS A 151 -3.70 12.02 -1.53
N ASP A 152 -4.66 11.44 -2.25
CA ASP A 152 -5.58 12.19 -3.10
C ASP A 152 -6.71 12.89 -2.32
N ARG A 153 -6.97 12.51 -1.05
CA ARG A 153 -8.07 13.08 -0.22
C ARG A 153 -7.63 14.14 0.76
N TYR A 154 -6.45 13.95 1.33
CA TYR A 154 -5.97 14.69 2.49
C TYR A 154 -4.66 15.34 2.10
N SER A 155 -4.67 16.67 1.96
CA SER A 155 -3.45 17.44 1.72
C SER A 155 -2.44 17.30 2.86
N ALA A 156 -2.91 17.04 4.08
CA ALA A 156 -2.10 16.80 5.27
C ALA A 156 -1.73 15.32 5.49
N PHE A 157 -1.97 14.44 4.51
CA PHE A 157 -1.52 13.05 4.59
C PHE A 157 -0.06 12.94 4.18
N HIS A 158 0.74 12.37 5.06
CA HIS A 158 2.14 12.07 4.82
C HIS A 158 2.34 10.55 4.95
N LEU A 159 2.78 9.90 3.87
CA LEU A 159 3.14 8.50 3.92
C LEU A 159 4.59 8.36 4.37
N MET A 160 4.80 7.62 5.45
CA MET A 160 6.13 7.41 6.04
C MET A 160 6.55 5.95 5.91
N SER A 161 7.72 5.71 5.33
CA SER A 161 8.36 4.39 5.32
C SER A 161 9.47 4.33 6.38
N ILE A 162 9.59 3.18 7.03
CA ILE A 162 10.66 2.93 8.01
C ILE A 162 11.48 1.77 7.48
N ASN A 163 12.74 2.05 7.16
CA ASN A 163 13.66 1.09 6.57
C ASN A 163 14.73 0.72 7.60
N ALA A 164 15.08 -0.56 7.66
CA ALA A 164 16.19 -1.08 8.45
C ALA A 164 17.01 -2.05 7.59
N PRO A 165 18.32 -2.21 7.84
CA PRO A 165 19.13 -3.21 7.14
C PRO A 165 18.53 -4.62 7.28
N ASP A 166 18.54 -5.40 6.20
CA ASP A 166 17.87 -6.71 6.15
C ASP A 166 18.37 -7.70 7.20
N GLU A 167 19.67 -7.69 7.49
CA GLU A 167 20.27 -8.53 8.54
C GLU A 167 19.66 -8.22 9.92
N HIS A 168 19.61 -6.93 10.29
CA HIS A 168 19.06 -6.49 11.56
C HIS A 168 17.55 -6.72 11.65
N ARG A 169 16.81 -6.51 10.54
CA ARG A 169 15.37 -6.80 10.45
C ARG A 169 15.10 -8.29 10.67
N THR A 170 15.84 -9.15 9.99
CA THR A 170 15.70 -10.61 10.10
C THR A 170 16.03 -11.10 11.51
N ASN A 171 17.13 -10.61 12.08
CA ASN A 171 17.52 -10.92 13.46
C ASN A 171 16.48 -10.46 14.49
N TYR A 172 15.86 -9.29 14.25
CA TYR A 172 14.78 -8.79 15.08
C TYR A 172 13.53 -9.69 15.04
N LEU A 173 13.07 -10.06 13.83
CA LEU A 173 11.93 -10.95 13.64
C LEU A 173 12.15 -12.34 14.26
N ARG A 174 13.37 -12.89 14.12
CA ARG A 174 13.76 -14.17 14.73
C ARG A 174 13.69 -14.12 16.26
N LYS A 175 14.27 -13.07 16.88
CA LYS A 175 14.33 -12.96 18.34
C LYS A 175 12.97 -12.69 18.98
N LEU A 176 12.19 -11.76 18.42
CA LEU A 176 10.98 -11.27 19.08
C LEU A 176 9.72 -12.06 18.71
N HIS A 177 9.61 -12.47 17.45
CA HIS A 177 8.42 -13.17 16.93
C HIS A 177 8.64 -14.66 16.71
N LYS A 178 9.86 -15.17 16.93
CA LYS A 178 10.24 -16.58 16.74
C LYS A 178 9.90 -17.11 15.35
N PHE A 179 9.92 -16.23 14.33
CA PHE A 179 9.70 -16.64 12.96
C PHE A 179 10.90 -17.41 12.42
N SER A 180 10.63 -18.48 11.67
CA SER A 180 11.64 -19.20 10.92
C SER A 180 12.04 -18.42 9.66
N GLU A 181 13.21 -18.73 9.12
CA GLU A 181 13.72 -18.12 7.89
C GLU A 181 12.74 -18.29 6.72
N LYS A 182 12.22 -19.51 6.54
CA LYS A 182 11.20 -19.81 5.54
C LYS A 182 9.93 -18.96 5.71
N GLN A 183 9.51 -18.68 6.94
CA GLN A 183 8.34 -17.83 7.20
C GLN A 183 8.60 -16.37 6.81
N ILE A 184 9.80 -15.86 7.06
CA ILE A 184 10.18 -14.50 6.67
C ILE A 184 10.21 -14.38 5.15
N GLU A 185 10.80 -15.35 4.45
CA GLU A 185 10.82 -15.40 2.98
C GLU A 185 9.40 -15.48 2.39
N GLU A 186 8.52 -16.27 2.98
CA GLU A 186 7.11 -16.36 2.56
C GLU A 186 6.38 -15.03 2.74
N ILE A 187 6.59 -14.32 3.86
CA ILE A 187 6.01 -12.99 4.10
C ILE A 187 6.53 -11.99 3.08
N ASP A 188 7.85 -11.90 2.90
CA ASP A 188 8.49 -10.96 1.97
C ASP A 188 8.02 -11.23 0.53
N SER A 189 7.87 -12.51 0.14
CA SER A 189 7.33 -12.91 -1.15
C SER A 189 5.89 -12.43 -1.35
N VAL A 190 5.02 -12.63 -0.37
CA VAL A 190 3.62 -12.18 -0.41
C VAL A 190 3.51 -10.65 -0.47
N GLU A 191 4.41 -9.94 0.23
CA GLU A 191 4.42 -8.48 0.31
C GLU A 191 5.10 -7.78 -0.86
N SER A 192 5.82 -8.52 -1.70
CA SER A 192 6.42 -8.01 -2.94
C SER A 192 5.39 -7.61 -4.01
N GLY A 193 4.13 -8.02 -3.86
CA GLY A 193 3.08 -7.79 -4.85
C GLY A 193 3.14 -8.68 -6.10
N LYS A 194 4.03 -9.69 -6.13
CA LYS A 194 4.14 -10.67 -7.23
C LYS A 194 2.95 -11.64 -7.25
N GLY A 195 2.50 -12.03 -8.44
CA GLY A 195 1.53 -13.12 -8.63
C GLY A 195 0.88 -13.15 -10.02
N ASP A 196 0.55 -14.35 -10.50
CA ASP A 196 0.19 -14.61 -11.91
C ASP A 196 -1.29 -14.39 -12.26
N ASN A 197 -2.11 -13.80 -11.36
CA ASN A 197 -3.55 -13.61 -11.60
C ASN A 197 -3.89 -12.15 -11.94
N SER A 198 -4.89 -11.95 -12.82
CA SER A 198 -5.21 -10.68 -13.49
C SER A 198 -5.45 -9.48 -12.56
N TYR A 199 -5.94 -9.72 -11.33
CA TYR A 199 -6.28 -8.66 -10.37
C TYR A 199 -5.40 -8.63 -9.11
N LYS A 200 -4.37 -9.48 -9.01
CA LYS A 200 -3.54 -9.58 -7.80
C LYS A 200 -2.79 -8.28 -7.47
N HIS A 201 -2.39 -7.51 -8.48
CA HIS A 201 -1.77 -6.19 -8.29
C HIS A 201 -2.67 -5.19 -7.53
N LEU A 202 -4.00 -5.36 -7.59
CA LEU A 202 -4.98 -4.52 -6.87
C LEU A 202 -5.24 -5.04 -5.45
N THR A 203 -5.34 -6.36 -5.30
CA THR A 203 -5.83 -7.00 -4.07
C THR A 203 -4.72 -7.37 -3.08
N ASN A 204 -3.53 -7.71 -3.59
CA ASN A 204 -2.43 -8.17 -2.76
C ASN A 204 -1.73 -7.00 -2.07
N PRO A 205 -1.12 -7.24 -0.91
CA PRO A 205 -0.12 -6.34 -0.36
C PRO A 205 1.02 -6.11 -1.36
N ASN A 206 1.49 -4.87 -1.45
CA ASN A 206 2.69 -4.49 -2.18
C ASN A 206 3.41 -3.39 -1.38
N VAL A 207 4.19 -3.82 -0.40
CA VAL A 207 4.90 -2.92 0.53
C VAL A 207 6.03 -2.19 -0.19
N THR A 208 6.71 -2.85 -1.14
CA THR A 208 7.73 -2.22 -1.99
C THR A 208 7.17 -0.98 -2.69
N LYS A 209 5.98 -1.11 -3.31
CA LYS A 209 5.33 0.03 -3.96
C LYS A 209 4.88 1.11 -2.97
N CYS A 210 4.45 0.75 -1.77
CA CYS A 210 4.17 1.73 -0.72
C CYS A 210 5.42 2.52 -0.31
N ILE A 211 6.58 1.86 -0.20
CA ILE A 211 7.87 2.52 0.09
C ILE A 211 8.24 3.47 -1.06
N GLU A 212 8.08 3.06 -2.32
CA GLU A 212 8.32 3.95 -3.47
C GLU A 212 7.40 5.18 -3.49
N LEU A 213 6.19 5.07 -2.94
CA LEU A 213 5.20 6.15 -2.87
C LEU A 213 5.33 7.02 -1.62
N SER A 214 6.18 6.64 -0.65
CA SER A 214 6.29 7.35 0.62
C SER A 214 6.90 8.74 0.44
N ASP A 215 6.40 9.69 1.20
CA ASP A 215 6.86 11.08 1.21
C ASP A 215 8.07 11.26 2.13
N ILE A 216 8.11 10.48 3.21
CA ILE A 216 9.14 10.54 4.25
C ILE A 216 9.76 9.15 4.40
N HIS A 217 11.09 9.09 4.28
CA HIS A 217 11.87 7.88 4.50
C HIS A 217 12.64 8.00 5.82
N ILE A 218 12.31 7.15 6.78
CA ILE A 218 12.99 7.06 8.06
C ILE A 218 13.95 5.87 8.04
N PHE A 219 15.19 6.10 8.44
CA PHE A 219 16.18 5.04 8.58
C PHE A 219 16.28 4.61 10.05
N ASN A 220 16.03 3.34 10.32
CA ASN A 220 16.26 2.73 11.63
C ASN A 220 17.41 1.72 11.52
N PRO A 221 18.65 2.10 11.88
CA PRO A 221 19.82 1.23 11.69
C PRO A 221 19.70 -0.10 12.45
N LYS A 222 19.04 -0.11 13.62
CA LYS A 222 18.90 -1.31 14.47
C LYS A 222 20.22 -2.05 14.74
N ASN A 223 21.34 -1.33 14.75
CA ASN A 223 22.67 -1.84 15.10
C ASN A 223 22.70 -2.37 16.54
N GLU A 224 21.95 -1.73 17.43
CA GLU A 224 21.68 -2.16 18.80
C GLU A 224 20.19 -2.50 18.94
N PHE A 225 19.87 -3.70 19.44
CA PHE A 225 18.51 -4.25 19.42
C PHE A 225 17.46 -3.34 20.10
N ASP A 226 17.83 -2.77 21.25
CA ASP A 226 16.97 -1.93 22.09
C ASP A 226 17.16 -0.41 21.86
N ASN A 227 18.07 -0.02 20.96
CA ASN A 227 18.34 1.38 20.71
C ASN A 227 17.49 1.93 19.55
N ASP A 228 16.43 2.62 19.92
CA ASP A 228 15.55 3.33 18.98
C ASP A 228 15.79 4.85 18.97
N ASN A 229 16.93 5.35 19.48
CA ASN A 229 17.15 6.79 19.62
C ASN A 229 17.14 7.51 18.26
N ILE A 230 17.76 6.92 17.24
CA ILE A 230 17.78 7.47 15.88
C ILE A 230 16.36 7.52 15.28
N LEU A 231 15.57 6.47 15.49
CA LEU A 231 14.17 6.44 15.06
C LEU A 231 13.33 7.50 15.79
N LYS A 232 13.45 7.58 17.12
CA LYS A 232 12.73 8.55 17.95
C LYS A 232 13.08 9.99 17.58
N ALA A 233 14.35 10.29 17.32
CA ALA A 233 14.80 11.61 16.91
C ALA A 233 14.21 12.03 15.56
N GLN A 234 14.25 11.15 14.55
CA GLN A 234 13.65 11.42 13.23
C GLN A 234 12.13 11.61 13.34
N LEU A 235 11.43 10.76 14.12
CA LEU A 235 9.99 10.91 14.34
C LEU A 235 9.65 12.24 15.03
N ALA A 236 10.39 12.61 16.07
CA ALA A 236 10.22 13.88 16.75
C ALA A 236 10.43 15.07 15.80
N TRP A 237 11.47 15.02 14.96
CA TRP A 237 11.74 16.03 13.93
C TRP A 237 10.55 16.16 12.97
N TYR A 238 10.12 15.09 12.32
CA TYR A 238 9.02 15.18 11.34
C TYR A 238 7.69 15.58 11.98
N ILE A 239 7.38 15.11 13.20
CA ILE A 239 6.17 15.56 13.93
C ILE A 239 6.24 17.06 14.23
N ALA A 240 7.41 17.58 14.63
CA ALA A 240 7.60 19.01 14.86
C ALA A 240 7.39 19.82 13.58
N LEU A 241 7.90 19.35 12.43
CA LEU A 241 7.66 19.98 11.13
C LEU A 241 6.20 19.92 10.67
N MET A 242 5.49 18.81 10.92
CA MET A 242 4.06 18.70 10.63
C MET A 242 3.22 19.67 11.47
N LYS A 243 3.67 19.98 12.70
CA LYS A 243 3.04 20.96 13.59
C LYS A 243 3.40 22.40 13.25
N HIS A 244 4.66 22.62 12.86
CA HIS A 244 5.23 23.93 12.57
C HIS A 244 6.03 23.86 11.26
N PRO A 245 5.37 23.97 10.10
CA PRO A 245 6.06 23.97 8.81
C PRO A 245 7.11 25.09 8.75
N GLY A 246 8.32 24.78 8.27
CA GLY A 246 9.42 25.73 8.20
C GLY A 246 10.21 25.93 9.50
N LEU A 247 9.92 25.17 10.57
CA LEU A 247 10.66 25.22 11.83
C LEU A 247 12.16 24.92 11.64
N ILE A 248 12.48 24.00 10.74
CA ILE A 248 13.85 23.60 10.39
C ILE A 248 13.96 23.66 8.87
N THR A 249 15.05 24.25 8.36
CA THR A 249 15.32 24.29 6.92
C THR A 249 15.80 22.92 6.42
N PRO A 250 15.49 22.54 5.17
CA PRO A 250 15.96 21.27 4.62
C PRO A 250 17.48 21.16 4.64
N THR A 251 17.99 19.97 4.90
CA THR A 251 19.42 19.63 4.81
C THR A 251 19.94 19.76 3.36
N ALA A 252 21.26 19.83 3.18
CA ALA A 252 21.85 19.86 1.84
C ALA A 252 21.46 18.62 1.02
N MET A 253 21.46 17.44 1.65
CA MET A 253 21.06 16.18 1.02
C MET A 253 19.58 16.18 0.61
N GLU A 254 18.68 16.70 1.45
CA GLU A 254 17.24 16.81 1.11
C GLU A 254 17.02 17.74 -0.09
N ARG A 255 17.74 18.87 -0.16
CA ARG A 255 17.67 19.77 -1.33
C ARG A 255 18.15 19.09 -2.60
N VAL A 256 19.25 18.35 -2.54
CA VAL A 256 19.79 17.57 -3.68
C VAL A 256 18.80 16.50 -4.11
N MET A 257 18.24 15.74 -3.16
CA MET A 257 17.26 14.70 -3.45
C MET A 257 15.98 15.28 -4.05
N GLN A 258 15.54 16.46 -3.60
CA GLN A 258 14.40 17.15 -4.19
C GLN A 258 14.67 17.52 -5.66
N VAL A 259 15.88 17.98 -5.99
CA VAL A 259 16.28 18.22 -7.39
C VAL A 259 16.23 16.92 -8.20
N ALA A 260 16.79 15.82 -7.67
CA ALA A 260 16.72 14.50 -8.30
C ALA A 260 15.27 14.06 -8.56
N TYR A 261 14.41 14.28 -7.56
CA TYR A 261 12.99 13.96 -7.63
C TYR A 261 12.25 14.80 -8.69
N THR A 262 12.63 16.06 -8.88
CA THR A 262 12.05 16.93 -9.92
C THR A 262 12.54 16.53 -11.31
N VAL A 263 13.85 16.30 -11.51
CA VAL A 263 14.39 15.99 -12.85
C VAL A 263 13.91 14.64 -13.39
N LYS A 264 13.50 13.71 -12.52
CA LYS A 264 12.90 12.43 -12.96
C LYS A 264 11.65 12.63 -13.83
N LEU A 265 10.96 13.75 -13.67
CA LEU A 265 9.74 14.07 -14.43
C LEU A 265 10.03 14.33 -15.91
N ASN A 266 11.29 14.57 -16.27
CA ASN A 266 11.74 14.66 -17.66
C ASN A 266 11.86 13.29 -18.34
N SER A 267 11.80 12.18 -17.57
CA SER A 267 11.88 10.84 -18.15
C SER A 267 10.70 10.55 -19.06
N GLY A 268 10.98 10.24 -20.32
CA GLY A 268 9.96 9.75 -21.26
C GLY A 268 9.67 8.26 -21.17
N CYS A 269 10.22 7.54 -20.17
CA CYS A 269 9.86 6.15 -19.91
C CYS A 269 8.59 6.07 -19.04
N ILE A 270 7.59 5.32 -19.50
CA ILE A 270 6.31 5.16 -18.77
C ILE A 270 6.46 4.21 -17.57
N SER A 271 7.37 3.23 -17.65
CA SER A 271 7.52 2.20 -16.63
C SER A 271 8.37 2.65 -15.44
N ARG A 272 9.42 3.43 -15.68
CA ARG A 272 10.39 3.86 -14.66
C ARG A 272 10.74 5.32 -14.86
N GLN A 273 10.57 6.12 -13.82
CA GLN A 273 10.96 7.53 -13.80
C GLN A 273 12.05 7.71 -12.74
N VAL A 274 13.28 7.87 -13.20
CA VAL A 274 14.49 7.95 -12.39
C VAL A 274 15.15 9.29 -12.65
N GLY A 275 15.47 9.99 -11.57
CA GLY A 275 16.29 11.20 -11.60
C GLY A 275 17.52 10.99 -10.74
N ALA A 276 18.62 11.59 -11.16
CA ALA A 276 19.91 11.49 -10.49
C ALA A 276 20.58 12.86 -10.46
N VAL A 277 21.36 13.10 -9.41
CA VAL A 277 22.14 14.32 -9.24
C VAL A 277 23.55 13.90 -8.84
N VAL A 278 24.55 14.48 -9.50
CA VAL A 278 25.96 14.30 -9.15
C VAL A 278 26.40 15.52 -8.36
N THR A 279 26.98 15.28 -7.18
CA THR A 279 27.50 16.34 -6.30
C THR A 279 28.98 16.14 -6.01
N ASP A 280 29.62 17.19 -5.49
CA ASP A 280 30.88 17.02 -4.76
C ASP A 280 30.64 16.59 -3.30
N GLY A 281 31.72 16.53 -2.50
CA GLY A 281 31.65 16.17 -1.08
C GLY A 281 30.86 17.15 -0.21
N ASP A 282 30.66 18.39 -0.67
CA ASP A 282 29.92 19.43 0.04
C ASP A 282 28.44 19.50 -0.39
N ASN A 283 27.96 18.52 -1.16
CA ASN A 283 26.61 18.48 -1.75
C ASN A 283 26.33 19.62 -2.74
N SER A 284 27.36 20.22 -3.34
CA SER A 284 27.17 21.16 -4.46
C SER A 284 26.84 20.38 -5.73
N ILE A 285 25.75 20.74 -6.37
CA ILE A 285 25.29 20.10 -7.63
C ILE A 285 26.28 20.41 -8.76
N LYS A 286 26.76 19.37 -9.44
CA LYS A 286 27.62 19.47 -10.63
C LYS A 286 26.86 19.16 -11.91
N SER A 287 25.98 18.17 -11.87
CA SER A 287 25.12 17.81 -12.97
C SER A 287 23.87 17.09 -12.50
N VAL A 288 22.87 17.07 -13.35
CA VAL A 288 21.62 16.34 -13.15
C VAL A 288 21.38 15.44 -14.36
N GLY A 289 20.69 14.32 -14.14
CA GLY A 289 20.33 13.39 -15.21
C GLY A 289 19.03 12.67 -14.89
N TRP A 290 18.45 12.07 -15.91
CA TRP A 290 17.27 11.21 -15.79
C TRP A 290 17.41 10.05 -16.76
N ASN A 291 16.66 8.98 -16.55
CA ASN A 291 16.63 7.88 -17.50
C ASN A 291 15.83 8.31 -18.74
N ASP A 292 16.46 8.22 -19.90
CA ASP A 292 15.83 8.49 -21.19
C ASP A 292 16.37 7.53 -22.25
N VAL A 293 15.74 7.54 -23.42
CA VAL A 293 16.19 6.77 -24.59
C VAL A 293 17.49 7.34 -25.16
N ALA A 294 18.18 6.54 -25.98
CA ALA A 294 19.39 7.01 -26.66
C ALA A 294 19.07 8.21 -27.58
N ASN A 295 20.06 9.06 -27.82
CA ASN A 295 19.92 10.21 -28.71
C ASN A 295 19.36 9.77 -30.08
N GLY A 296 18.34 10.48 -30.57
CA GLY A 296 17.68 10.23 -31.85
C GLY A 296 16.50 9.25 -31.78
N GLN A 297 16.21 8.65 -30.63
CA GLN A 297 15.05 7.80 -30.42
C GLN A 297 13.89 8.57 -29.79
N ILE A 298 12.66 8.13 -30.06
CA ILE A 298 11.46 8.71 -29.44
C ILE A 298 11.19 8.00 -28.10
N PRO A 299 10.96 8.73 -26.99
CA PRO A 299 10.65 8.11 -25.70
C PRO A 299 9.31 7.37 -25.68
N CYS A 300 9.17 6.38 -24.79
CA CYS A 300 7.96 5.56 -24.68
C CYS A 300 6.67 6.37 -24.51
N SER A 301 6.72 7.49 -23.79
CA SER A 301 5.57 8.37 -23.53
C SER A 301 4.97 9.02 -24.79
N MET A 302 5.75 9.10 -25.87
CA MET A 302 5.35 9.70 -27.15
C MET A 302 4.99 8.64 -28.20
N ARG A 303 5.10 7.35 -27.87
CA ARG A 303 4.76 6.24 -28.78
C ARG A 303 3.31 5.84 -28.61
N SER A 304 2.66 5.43 -29.70
CA SER A 304 1.31 4.87 -29.68
C SER A 304 1.26 3.45 -30.25
N LEU A 305 0.26 2.67 -29.81
CA LEU A 305 -0.03 1.36 -30.41
C LEU A 305 -0.48 1.50 -31.87
N ASP A 306 -1.19 2.58 -32.18
CA ASP A 306 -1.65 2.88 -33.53
C ASP A 306 -0.47 3.08 -34.49
N GLY A 307 0.46 3.98 -34.14
CA GLY A 307 1.64 4.23 -34.94
C GLY A 307 2.56 3.00 -35.05
N LEU A 308 2.59 2.14 -34.01
CA LEU A 308 3.37 0.89 -34.07
C LEU A 308 2.84 -0.03 -35.17
N MET A 309 1.52 -0.06 -35.37
CA MET A 309 0.87 -0.87 -36.39
C MET A 309 0.98 -0.27 -37.78
N ASN A 310 0.94 1.07 -37.89
CA ASN A 310 0.73 1.76 -39.17
C ASN A 310 1.97 2.49 -39.72
N ASP A 311 2.82 3.07 -38.86
CA ASP A 311 3.87 4.01 -39.30
C ASP A 311 5.18 3.32 -39.66
N PHE A 312 5.46 2.14 -39.09
CA PHE A 312 6.68 1.34 -39.29
C PHE A 312 8.02 2.12 -39.11
N ASP A 313 8.00 3.25 -38.41
CA ASP A 313 9.17 4.13 -38.23
C ASP A 313 10.23 3.51 -37.31
N GLU A 314 11.46 3.42 -37.82
CA GLU A 314 12.61 2.88 -37.12
C GLU A 314 13.20 3.80 -36.04
N LYS A 315 12.92 5.10 -36.09
CA LYS A 315 13.33 6.06 -35.05
C LYS A 315 12.37 6.04 -33.87
N THR A 316 11.08 5.86 -34.15
CA THR A 316 10.04 5.81 -33.14
C THR A 316 9.96 4.45 -32.44
N TYR A 317 10.06 3.35 -33.21
CA TYR A 317 9.86 1.99 -32.72
C TYR A 317 11.11 1.13 -32.89
N SER A 318 11.48 0.42 -31.82
CA SER A 318 12.66 -0.44 -31.81
C SER A 318 12.53 -1.60 -32.81
N HIS A 319 13.66 -2.18 -33.18
CA HIS A 319 13.71 -3.37 -34.03
C HIS A 319 12.86 -4.53 -33.46
N TYR A 320 12.86 -4.72 -32.14
CA TYR A 320 12.04 -5.74 -31.49
C TYR A 320 10.54 -5.46 -31.68
N GLU A 321 10.10 -4.24 -31.39
CA GLU A 321 8.69 -3.84 -31.50
C GLU A 321 8.18 -3.98 -32.95
N ARG A 322 9.00 -3.63 -33.94
CA ARG A 322 8.62 -3.68 -35.36
C ARG A 322 8.64 -5.07 -35.98
N ASN A 323 9.51 -5.97 -35.51
CA ASN A 323 9.76 -7.25 -36.19
C ASN A 323 9.34 -8.50 -35.39
N ASN A 324 9.09 -8.39 -34.09
CA ASN A 324 8.67 -9.55 -33.30
C ASN A 324 7.17 -9.84 -33.51
N SER A 325 6.86 -10.94 -34.18
CA SER A 325 5.48 -11.34 -34.50
C SER A 325 4.60 -11.50 -33.25
N SER A 326 5.12 -12.19 -32.22
CA SER A 326 4.36 -12.43 -30.98
C SER A 326 4.01 -11.14 -30.24
N PHE A 327 4.93 -10.17 -30.26
CA PHE A 327 4.72 -8.85 -29.66
C PHE A 327 3.67 -8.07 -30.46
N ARG A 328 3.79 -8.04 -31.79
CA ARG A 328 2.84 -7.31 -32.65
C ARG A 328 1.42 -7.85 -32.58
N ILE A 329 1.26 -9.17 -32.48
CA ILE A 329 -0.06 -9.80 -32.28
C ILE A 329 -0.68 -9.29 -30.98
N LYS A 330 0.05 -9.35 -29.86
CA LYS A 330 -0.42 -8.83 -28.57
C LYS A 330 -0.68 -7.32 -28.59
N ALA A 331 0.16 -6.56 -29.26
CA ALA A 331 -0.02 -5.11 -29.41
C ALA A 331 -1.30 -4.77 -30.18
N ASN A 332 -1.58 -5.49 -31.27
CA ASN A 332 -2.79 -5.32 -32.06
C ASN A 332 -4.04 -5.76 -31.28
N GLU A 333 -3.99 -6.87 -30.55
CA GLU A 333 -5.07 -7.29 -29.64
C GLU A 333 -5.39 -6.18 -28.61
N LYS A 334 -4.37 -5.55 -28.03
CA LYS A 334 -4.56 -4.42 -27.10
C LYS A 334 -5.16 -3.20 -27.81
N LEU A 335 -4.68 -2.87 -29.01
CA LEU A 335 -5.21 -1.76 -29.81
C LEU A 335 -6.71 -1.95 -30.11
N LEU A 336 -7.12 -3.16 -30.51
CA LEU A 336 -8.53 -3.50 -30.76
C LEU A 336 -9.38 -3.41 -29.48
N ASN A 337 -8.88 -3.92 -28.36
CA ASN A 337 -9.55 -3.82 -27.06
C ASN A 337 -9.77 -2.36 -26.65
N PHE A 338 -8.78 -1.50 -26.87
CA PHE A 338 -8.92 -0.08 -26.55
C PHE A 338 -9.91 0.61 -27.47
N ARG A 339 -9.81 0.42 -28.80
CA ARG A 339 -10.75 0.99 -29.79
C ARG A 339 -12.21 0.59 -29.55
N ALA A 340 -12.46 -0.57 -28.95
CA ALA A 340 -13.80 -0.99 -28.56
C ALA A 340 -14.39 -0.13 -27.41
N ILE A 341 -13.53 0.45 -26.56
CA ILE A 341 -13.91 1.29 -25.41
C ILE A 341 -14.05 2.76 -25.83
N ASP A 342 -13.12 3.27 -26.64
CA ASP A 342 -13.17 4.63 -27.18
C ASP A 342 -13.09 4.63 -28.72
N LYS A 343 -14.21 5.03 -29.35
CA LYS A 343 -14.41 5.01 -30.80
C LYS A 343 -13.90 6.27 -31.51
N THR A 344 -13.64 7.38 -30.81
CA THR A 344 -13.23 8.64 -31.46
C THR A 344 -11.74 8.66 -31.81
N GLY A 345 -10.95 7.86 -31.11
CA GLY A 345 -9.53 7.66 -31.42
C GLY A 345 -8.59 8.69 -30.83
N ASP A 346 -9.13 9.69 -30.12
CA ASP A 346 -8.36 10.81 -29.59
C ASP A 346 -7.40 10.39 -28.47
N ILE A 347 -7.74 9.33 -27.72
CA ILE A 347 -6.90 8.78 -26.64
C ILE A 347 -5.66 8.04 -27.20
N TYR A 348 -5.62 7.73 -28.51
CA TYR A 348 -4.55 6.93 -29.14
C TYR A 348 -3.47 7.76 -29.81
N ARG A 349 -3.70 9.06 -29.98
CA ARG A 349 -2.66 9.98 -30.41
C ARG A 349 -1.80 10.23 -29.18
N GLY A 350 -0.53 9.82 -29.21
CA GLY A 350 0.42 10.15 -28.15
C GLY A 350 0.39 11.65 -27.86
N ARG A 351 0.84 12.04 -26.66
CA ARG A 351 0.88 13.46 -26.28
C ARG A 351 1.67 14.32 -27.26
#